data_AF-A0AAV7UHM4-F1
#
_entry.id   AF-A0AAV7UHM4-F1
#
_cell.length_a   1.000
_cell.length_b   1.000
_cell.length_c   1.000
_cell.angle_alpha   90.00
_cell.angle_beta   90.00
_cell.angle_gamma   90.00
#
_symmetry.space_group_name_H-M   'P 1'
#
loop_
_entity.id
_entity.type
_entity.pdbx_description
1 polymer ?
#
loop_
_entity_poly.entity_id
_entity_poly.type
_entity_poly.pdbx_seq_one_letter_code
_entity_poly.pdbx_strand_id
1 'polypeptide(L)'
;MVMGAVTSEELQVLRLWTSEVDTRLRRFDYQHYVARAHSVGDRSGRLLAWHVRGEQQRRPIGGIKLDSGTMTNIQAGINDAFQRYYSILHAAQQPPSTEQLTEFFHALPLTRLSAAQQSELDKPIDAEEVQIALQQLAGNKAVVMVSQQSTTAHARGN
;
A
#
# COMPACT_ATOMS: atom_id res chain seq x y z
N MET A 1 24.05 91.05 -27.84
CA MET A 1 24.81 89.94 -28.43
C MET A 1 26.19 89.93 -27.81
N VAL A 2 26.39 89.19 -26.71
CA VAL A 2 27.70 88.84 -26.16
C VAL A 2 27.57 87.40 -25.66
N MET A 3 28.06 86.45 -26.45
CA MET A 3 28.22 85.06 -26.03
C MET A 3 29.39 85.03 -25.05
N GLY A 4 29.12 84.90 -23.75
CA GLY A 4 30.16 84.69 -22.75
C GLY A 4 30.94 83.42 -23.08
N ALA A 5 32.25 83.53 -23.29
CA ALA A 5 33.10 82.40 -23.57
C ALA A 5 33.17 81.51 -22.32
N VAL A 6 32.69 80.27 -22.44
CA VAL A 6 32.75 79.26 -21.36
C VAL A 6 34.21 78.98 -21.04
N THR A 7 34.57 79.05 -19.76
CA THR A 7 35.95 78.88 -19.31
C THR A 7 36.37 77.40 -19.37
N SER A 8 37.66 77.13 -19.54
CA SER A 8 38.21 75.76 -19.62
C SER A 8 37.87 74.92 -18.38
N GLU A 9 37.83 75.54 -17.21
CA GLU A 9 37.51 74.89 -15.93
C GLU A 9 36.04 74.43 -15.88
N GLU A 10 35.11 75.26 -16.35
CA GLU A 10 33.68 74.91 -16.43
C GLU A 10 33.44 73.70 -17.35
N LEU A 11 34.17 73.62 -18.47
CA LEU A 11 34.09 72.47 -19.38
C LEU A 11 34.66 71.19 -18.75
N GLN A 12 35.71 71.29 -17.92
CA GLN A 12 36.28 70.13 -17.23
C GLN A 12 35.34 69.58 -16.16
N VAL A 13 34.72 70.46 -15.37
CA VAL A 13 33.72 70.06 -14.37
C VAL A 13 32.51 69.41 -15.04
N LEU A 14 32.02 69.99 -16.14
CA LEU A 14 30.90 69.42 -16.89
C LEU A 14 31.25 68.04 -17.46
N ARG A 15 32.45 67.87 -18.03
CA ARG A 15 32.92 66.57 -18.53
C ARG A 15 33.01 65.52 -17.42
N LEU A 16 33.59 65.88 -16.28
CA LEU A 16 33.68 64.99 -15.12
C LEU A 16 32.30 64.60 -14.59
N TRP A 17 31.37 65.55 -14.54
CA TRP A 17 30.00 65.26 -14.12
C TRP A 17 29.29 64.33 -15.10
N THR A 18 29.43 64.57 -16.41
CA THR A 18 28.84 63.70 -17.44
C THR A 18 29.43 62.29 -17.43
N SER A 19 30.73 62.13 -17.16
CA SER A 19 31.35 60.80 -17.07
C SER A 19 30.93 60.06 -15.80
N GLU A 20 30.72 60.76 -14.68
CA GLU A 20 30.22 60.17 -13.45
C GLU A 20 28.76 59.69 -13.60
N VAL A 21 27.91 60.50 -14.23
CA VAL A 21 26.52 60.09 -14.54
C VAL A 21 26.50 58.89 -15.49
N ASP A 22 27.32 58.91 -16.55
CA ASP A 22 27.40 57.78 -17.50
C ASP A 22 27.92 56.50 -16.82
N THR A 23 28.91 56.62 -15.94
CA THR A 23 29.45 55.48 -15.17
C THR A 23 28.40 54.90 -14.24
N ARG A 24 27.57 55.75 -13.60
CA ARG A 24 26.48 55.31 -12.73
C ARG A 24 25.36 54.61 -13.50
N LEU A 25 24.98 55.15 -14.65
CA LEU A 25 23.97 54.54 -15.53
C LEU A 25 24.44 53.17 -16.02
N ARG A 26 25.68 53.08 -16.53
CA ARG A 26 26.27 51.80 -16.95
C ARG A 26 26.32 50.77 -15.83
N ARG A 27 26.65 51.19 -14.60
CA ARG A 27 26.68 50.30 -13.43
C ARG A 27 25.28 49.81 -13.07
N PHE A 28 24.29 50.69 -13.10
CA PHE A 28 22.90 50.36 -12.83
C PHE A 28 22.36 49.36 -13.87
N ASP A 29 22.54 49.66 -15.16
CA ASP A 29 22.10 48.80 -16.26
C ASP A 29 22.78 47.43 -16.23
N TYR A 30 24.09 47.39 -15.94
CA TYR A 30 24.82 46.14 -15.79
C TYR A 30 24.28 45.30 -14.63
N GLN A 31 24.03 45.90 -13.46
CA GLN A 31 23.47 45.18 -12.33
C GLN A 31 22.07 44.62 -12.64
N HIS A 32 21.23 45.38 -13.33
CA HIS A 32 19.89 44.93 -13.71
C HIS A 32 19.90 43.87 -14.80
N TYR A 33 20.82 43.96 -15.77
CA TYR A 33 21.03 42.94 -16.79
C TYR A 33 21.46 41.61 -16.17
N VAL A 34 22.47 41.64 -15.29
CA VAL A 34 23.00 40.47 -14.58
C VAL A 34 21.90 39.84 -13.70
N ALA A 35 21.20 40.64 -12.91
CA ALA A 35 20.09 40.16 -12.07
C ALA A 35 18.97 39.53 -12.91
N ARG A 36 18.60 40.13 -14.05
CA ARG A 36 17.59 39.59 -14.96
C ARG A 36 18.06 38.27 -15.59
N ALA A 37 19.31 38.21 -16.07
CA ALA A 37 19.91 37.00 -16.62
C ALA A 37 19.94 35.84 -15.61
N HIS A 38 20.34 36.10 -14.35
CA HIS A 38 20.28 35.10 -13.28
C HIS A 38 18.85 34.70 -12.91
N SER A 39 17.91 35.65 -12.92
CA SER A 39 16.51 35.36 -12.59
C SER A 39 15.79 34.52 -13.64
N VAL A 40 16.13 34.67 -14.92
CA VAL A 40 15.53 33.90 -16.03
C VAL A 40 16.19 32.53 -16.17
N GLY A 41 17.52 32.46 -16.02
CA GLY A 41 18.27 31.21 -16.10
C GLY A 41 17.99 30.24 -14.94
N ASP A 42 17.83 30.76 -13.72
CA ASP A 42 17.60 29.94 -12.53
C ASP A 42 16.11 29.57 -12.34
N ARG A 43 15.16 30.41 -12.81
CA ARG A 43 13.73 30.07 -12.69
C ARG A 43 13.29 28.95 -13.61
N SER A 44 13.74 28.92 -14.87
CA SER A 44 13.38 27.85 -15.80
C SER A 44 13.95 26.51 -15.35
N GLY A 45 15.21 26.49 -14.88
CA GLY A 45 15.84 25.32 -14.28
C GLY A 45 15.13 24.85 -13.01
N ARG A 46 14.78 25.78 -12.10
CA ARG A 46 14.01 25.44 -10.88
C ARG A 46 12.61 24.93 -11.18
N LEU A 47 11.91 25.52 -12.14
CA LEU A 47 10.57 25.06 -12.55
C LEU A 47 10.63 23.67 -13.19
N LEU A 48 11.63 23.41 -14.04
CA LEU A 48 11.85 22.08 -14.62
C LEU A 48 12.19 21.06 -13.54
N ALA A 49 13.11 21.38 -12.62
CA ALA A 49 13.47 20.51 -11.50
C ALA A 49 12.27 20.23 -10.59
N TRP A 50 11.43 21.24 -10.33
CA TRP A 50 10.20 21.09 -9.56
C TRP A 50 9.19 20.19 -10.28
N HIS A 51 8.98 20.38 -11.58
CA HIS A 51 8.13 19.50 -12.39
C HIS A 51 8.64 18.05 -12.41
N VAL A 52 9.94 17.85 -12.66
CA VAL A 52 10.56 16.51 -12.65
C VAL A 52 10.43 15.85 -11.29
N ARG A 53 10.64 16.60 -10.19
CA ARG A 53 10.47 16.08 -8.83
C ARG A 53 9.01 15.70 -8.55
N GLY A 54 8.06 16.53 -8.96
CA GLY A 54 6.63 16.22 -8.85
C GLY A 54 6.25 14.97 -9.64
N GLU A 55 6.71 14.85 -10.88
CA GLU A 55 6.48 13.67 -11.71
C GLU A 55 7.13 12.40 -11.15
N GLN A 56 8.33 12.49 -10.57
CA GLN A 56 8.97 11.35 -9.90
C GLN A 56 8.23 10.94 -8.63
N GLN A 57 7.75 11.89 -7.82
CA GLN A 57 6.96 11.57 -6.61
C GLN A 57 5.58 11.02 -6.92
N ARG A 58 5.00 11.39 -8.07
CA ARG A 58 3.71 10.85 -8.55
C ARG A 58 3.80 9.40 -9.02
N ARG A 59 5.00 8.90 -9.32
CA ARG A 59 5.22 7.50 -9.72
C ARG A 59 5.43 6.65 -8.46
N PRO A 60 4.47 5.78 -8.10
CA PRO A 60 4.64 4.91 -6.93
C PRO A 60 5.75 3.87 -7.12
N ILE A 61 6.07 3.53 -8.38
CA ILE A 61 7.13 2.59 -8.75
C ILE A 61 8.19 3.35 -9.54
N GLY A 62 9.39 3.51 -8.96
CA GLY A 62 10.51 4.22 -9.58
C GLY A 62 11.15 3.48 -10.76
N GLY A 63 10.94 2.17 -10.83
CA GLY A 63 11.45 1.28 -11.88
C GLY A 63 11.48 -0.17 -11.40
N ILE A 64 11.51 -1.10 -12.33
CA ILE A 64 11.68 -2.53 -12.02
C ILE A 64 12.80 -3.13 -12.87
N LYS A 65 13.44 -4.16 -12.34
CA LYS A 65 14.46 -4.93 -13.06
C LYS A 65 13.77 -6.07 -13.82
N LEU A 66 13.96 -6.11 -15.14
CA LEU A 66 13.51 -7.22 -15.98
C LEU A 66 14.42 -8.44 -15.81
N ASP A 67 13.93 -9.60 -16.26
CA ASP A 67 14.67 -10.86 -16.28
C ASP A 67 15.97 -10.77 -17.12
N SER A 68 16.00 -9.88 -18.11
CA SER A 68 17.20 -9.55 -18.91
C SER A 68 18.27 -8.77 -18.13
N GLY A 69 18.00 -8.42 -16.87
CA GLY A 69 18.85 -7.58 -16.04
C GLY A 69 18.72 -6.07 -16.30
N THR A 70 17.92 -5.67 -17.29
CA THR A 70 17.71 -4.26 -17.67
C THR A 70 16.66 -3.61 -16.77
N MET A 71 16.86 -2.35 -16.40
CA MET A 71 15.88 -1.57 -15.63
C MET A 71 14.86 -0.93 -16.58
N THR A 72 13.56 -1.09 -16.30
CA THR A 72 12.51 -0.33 -17.00
C THR A 72 11.78 0.60 -16.04
N ASN A 73 11.53 1.82 -16.52
CA ASN A 73 10.75 2.84 -15.82
C ASN A 73 9.47 3.19 -16.61
N ILE A 74 9.15 2.39 -17.63
CA ILE A 74 8.00 2.57 -18.52
C ILE A 74 6.84 1.75 -17.97
N GLN A 75 5.68 2.38 -17.75
CA GLN A 75 4.51 1.74 -17.14
C GLN A 75 4.09 0.44 -17.86
N ALA A 76 4.11 0.44 -19.20
CA ALA A 76 3.77 -0.75 -19.99
C ALA A 76 4.73 -1.92 -19.71
N GLY A 77 6.04 -1.65 -19.65
CA GLY A 77 7.05 -2.67 -19.33
C GLY A 77 6.96 -3.13 -17.87
N ILE A 78 6.59 -2.23 -16.96
CA ILE A 78 6.35 -2.58 -15.56
C ILE A 78 5.17 -3.56 -15.43
N ASN A 79 4.05 -3.23 -16.04
CA ASN A 79 2.84 -4.05 -15.99
C ASN A 79 3.05 -5.43 -16.62
N ASP A 80 3.72 -5.49 -17.78
CA ASP A 80 4.02 -6.74 -18.48
C ASP A 80 4.91 -7.67 -17.63
N ALA A 81 5.93 -7.12 -16.96
CA ALA A 81 6.77 -7.90 -16.06
C ALA A 81 5.98 -8.43 -14.84
N PHE A 82 5.13 -7.61 -14.22
CA PHE A 82 4.24 -8.06 -13.14
C PHE A 82 3.31 -9.18 -13.61
N GLN A 83 2.70 -9.00 -14.78
CA GLN A 83 1.80 -10.00 -15.36
C GLN A 83 2.52 -11.33 -15.57
N ARG A 84 3.72 -11.31 -16.15
CA ARG A 84 4.54 -12.52 -16.35
C ARG A 84 4.91 -13.18 -15.03
N TYR A 85 5.41 -12.40 -14.07
CA TYR A 85 5.80 -12.91 -12.76
C TYR A 85 4.65 -13.65 -12.08
N TYR A 86 3.48 -13.02 -11.98
CA TYR A 86 2.32 -13.65 -11.34
C TYR A 86 1.76 -14.82 -12.15
N SER A 87 1.80 -14.74 -13.49
CA SER A 87 1.41 -15.88 -14.33
C SER A 87 2.29 -17.10 -14.07
N ILE A 88 3.61 -16.91 -13.96
CA ILE A 88 4.55 -18.00 -13.65
C ILE A 88 4.34 -18.52 -12.23
N LEU A 89 4.20 -17.62 -11.25
CA LEU A 89 4.02 -17.99 -9.85
C LEU A 89 2.77 -18.86 -9.64
N HIS A 90 1.67 -18.51 -10.31
CA HIS A 90 0.44 -19.29 -10.24
C HIS A 90 0.44 -20.51 -11.17
N ALA A 91 1.16 -20.49 -12.29
CA ALA A 91 1.32 -21.68 -13.14
C ALA A 91 2.22 -22.74 -12.48
N ALA A 92 3.24 -22.33 -11.73
CA ALA A 92 4.10 -23.23 -10.98
C ALA A 92 3.36 -23.90 -9.80
N GLN A 93 2.31 -23.27 -9.29
CA GLN A 93 1.36 -23.86 -8.36
C GLN A 93 0.26 -24.62 -9.13
N GLN A 94 0.67 -25.60 -9.93
CA GLN A 94 -0.30 -26.53 -10.46
C GLN A 94 -0.90 -27.29 -9.27
N PRO A 95 -2.23 -27.27 -9.06
CA PRO A 95 -2.82 -28.01 -7.96
C PRO A 95 -2.42 -29.48 -8.11
N PRO A 96 -2.02 -30.15 -7.01
CA PRO A 96 -1.62 -31.55 -7.07
C PRO A 96 -2.75 -32.37 -7.70
N SER A 97 -2.38 -33.35 -8.54
CA SER A 97 -3.38 -34.21 -9.16
C SER A 97 -4.16 -34.96 -8.08
N THR A 98 -5.40 -35.36 -8.38
CA THR A 98 -6.21 -36.15 -7.46
C THR A 98 -5.47 -37.41 -7.00
N GLU A 99 -4.66 -38.00 -7.88
CA GLU A 99 -3.81 -39.16 -7.60
C GLU A 99 -2.73 -38.84 -6.56
N GLN A 100 -2.01 -37.73 -6.72
CA GLN A 100 -1.00 -37.26 -5.75
C GLN A 100 -1.62 -36.96 -4.37
N LEU A 101 -2.81 -36.38 -4.36
CA LEU A 101 -3.55 -36.15 -3.11
C LEU A 101 -3.97 -37.48 -2.48
N THR A 102 -4.51 -38.43 -3.24
CA THR A 102 -4.87 -39.75 -2.70
C THR A 102 -3.66 -40.49 -2.16
N GLU A 103 -2.53 -40.46 -2.85
CA GLU A 103 -1.29 -41.08 -2.38
C GLU A 103 -0.80 -40.44 -1.07
N PHE A 104 -0.84 -39.11 -0.97
CA PHE A 104 -0.54 -38.39 0.26
C PHE A 104 -1.48 -38.75 1.42
N PHE A 105 -2.80 -38.80 1.17
CA PHE A 105 -3.78 -39.19 2.20
C PHE A 105 -3.66 -40.67 2.60
N HIS A 106 -3.21 -41.54 1.71
CA HIS A 106 -2.91 -42.93 2.03
C HIS A 106 -1.60 -43.10 2.81
N ALA A 107 -0.62 -42.24 2.56
CA ALA A 107 0.66 -42.24 3.28
C ALA A 107 0.55 -41.69 4.71
N LEU A 108 -0.49 -40.91 5.01
CA LEU A 108 -0.76 -40.45 6.37
C LEU A 108 -1.19 -41.62 7.27
N PRO A 109 -0.56 -41.80 8.44
CA PRO A 109 -0.95 -42.83 9.41
C PRO A 109 -2.22 -42.40 10.15
N LEU A 110 -3.33 -42.28 9.42
CA LEU A 110 -4.64 -42.00 10.00
C LEU A 110 -5.14 -43.29 10.65
N THR A 111 -5.43 -43.23 11.94
CA THR A 111 -6.16 -44.29 12.65
C THR A 111 -7.53 -44.43 12.00
N ARG A 112 -7.72 -45.49 11.21
CA ARG A 112 -9.03 -45.82 10.64
C ARG A 112 -9.87 -46.48 11.73
N LEU A 113 -11.13 -46.06 11.85
CA LEU A 113 -12.09 -46.73 12.71
C LEU A 113 -12.23 -48.19 12.26
N SER A 114 -12.25 -49.12 13.21
CA SER A 114 -12.55 -50.51 12.91
C SER A 114 -14.01 -50.67 12.47
N ALA A 115 -14.33 -51.73 11.72
CA ALA A 115 -15.69 -52.00 11.28
C ALA A 115 -16.68 -52.10 12.45
N ALA A 116 -16.23 -52.56 13.62
CA ALA A 116 -17.02 -52.59 14.85
C ALA A 116 -17.33 -51.17 15.37
N GLN A 117 -16.34 -50.28 15.39
CA GLN A 117 -16.51 -48.90 15.84
C GLN A 117 -17.38 -48.08 14.87
N GLN A 118 -17.26 -48.31 13.56
CA GLN A 118 -18.17 -47.71 12.57
C GLN A 118 -19.60 -48.19 12.78
N SER A 119 -19.80 -49.49 12.97
CA SER A 119 -21.11 -50.05 13.24
C SER A 119 -21.73 -49.54 14.54
N GLU A 120 -20.91 -49.22 15.55
CA GLU A 120 -21.39 -48.56 16.77
C GLU A 120 -21.77 -47.09 16.55
N LEU A 121 -21.01 -46.35 15.75
CA LEU A 121 -21.32 -44.95 15.41
C LEU A 121 -22.54 -44.79 14.49
N ASP A 122 -22.83 -45.77 13.65
CA ASP A 122 -24.00 -45.78 12.76
C ASP A 122 -25.30 -46.17 13.47
N LYS A 123 -25.24 -46.60 14.74
CA LYS A 123 -26.44 -46.92 15.51
C LYS A 123 -27.20 -45.63 15.87
N PRO A 124 -28.54 -45.67 15.87
CA PRO A 124 -29.32 -44.56 16.39
C PRO A 124 -29.01 -44.37 17.89
N ILE A 125 -28.88 -43.11 18.29
CA ILE A 125 -28.63 -42.74 19.69
C ILE A 125 -29.80 -43.22 20.55
N ASP A 126 -29.50 -43.98 21.60
CA ASP A 126 -30.50 -44.53 22.51
C ASP A 126 -30.77 -43.59 23.70
N ALA A 127 -31.98 -43.63 24.23
CA ALA A 127 -32.39 -42.79 25.37
C ALA A 127 -31.57 -43.11 26.63
N GLU A 128 -31.19 -44.37 26.82
CA GLU A 128 -30.34 -44.81 27.92
C GLU A 128 -28.91 -44.25 27.82
N GLU A 129 -28.37 -44.17 26.61
CA GLU A 129 -27.05 -43.58 26.34
C GLU A 129 -27.03 -42.09 26.69
N VAL A 130 -28.09 -41.36 26.32
CA VAL A 130 -28.26 -39.95 26.68
C VAL A 130 -28.34 -39.78 28.20
N GLN A 131 -29.08 -40.65 28.89
CA GLN A 131 -29.21 -40.59 30.34
C GLN A 131 -27.86 -40.85 31.04
N ILE A 132 -27.07 -41.81 30.56
CA ILE A 132 -25.73 -42.11 31.08
C ILE A 132 -24.77 -40.94 30.79
N ALA A 133 -24.79 -40.38 29.58
CA ALA A 133 -23.97 -39.23 29.22
C ALA A 133 -24.30 -38.00 30.07
N LEU A 134 -25.58 -37.75 30.35
CA LEU A 134 -26.03 -36.68 31.24
C LEU A 134 -25.57 -36.88 32.69
N GLN A 135 -25.52 -38.13 33.18
CA GLN A 135 -25.00 -38.44 34.51
C GLN A 135 -23.47 -38.31 34.59
N GLN A 136 -22.76 -38.61 33.50
CA GLN A 136 -21.31 -38.49 33.39
C GLN A 136 -20.84 -37.05 33.11
N LEU A 137 -21.74 -36.18 32.65
CA LEU A 137 -21.52 -34.75 32.50
C LEU A 137 -21.47 -34.05 33.89
N ALA A 138 -20.51 -34.44 34.72
CA ALA A 138 -20.24 -33.81 36.01
C ALA A 138 -19.54 -32.45 35.76
N GLY A 139 -20.35 -31.43 35.49
CA GLY A 139 -19.88 -30.09 35.13
C GLY A 139 -20.94 -29.00 35.20
N ASN A 140 -21.62 -28.85 36.35
CA ASN A 140 -22.16 -27.61 36.90
C ASN A 140 -22.92 -26.60 36.00
N LYS A 141 -23.63 -26.98 34.93
CA LYS A 141 -24.61 -26.09 34.29
C LYS A 141 -25.83 -26.86 33.80
N ALA A 142 -26.97 -26.58 34.45
CA ALA A 142 -28.33 -26.99 34.12
C ALA A 142 -28.79 -28.38 34.59
N VAL A 143 -28.86 -28.55 35.93
CA VAL A 143 -29.97 -29.30 36.53
C VAL A 143 -31.25 -28.52 36.24
N VAL A 144 -32.02 -28.93 35.23
CA VAL A 144 -33.41 -28.49 35.06
C VAL A 144 -34.28 -29.51 35.79
N MET A 145 -34.63 -29.18 37.04
CA MET A 145 -35.67 -29.88 37.77
C MET A 145 -37.02 -29.61 37.09
N VAL A 146 -37.51 -30.56 36.29
CA VAL A 146 -38.93 -30.60 35.94
C VAL A 146 -39.65 -31.20 37.14
N SER A 147 -40.17 -30.32 37.99
CA SER A 147 -41.11 -30.66 39.04
C SER A 147 -42.35 -31.32 38.43
N GLN A 148 -42.49 -32.64 38.58
CA GLN A 148 -43.82 -33.24 38.43
C GLN A 148 -44.63 -32.88 39.68
N GLN A 149 -45.56 -31.94 39.48
CA GLN A 149 -46.54 -31.55 40.47
C GLN A 149 -47.46 -32.73 40.79
N SER A 150 -47.54 -33.06 42.07
CA SER A 150 -48.54 -33.93 42.66
C SER A 150 -49.95 -33.48 42.24
N THR A 151 -50.68 -34.32 41.51
CA THR A 151 -52.15 -34.24 41.42
C THR A 151 -52.74 -35.29 42.34
N THR A 152 -52.88 -34.93 43.61
CA THR A 152 -53.77 -35.60 44.56
C THR A 152 -55.21 -35.33 44.15
N ALA A 153 -55.86 -36.28 43.48
CA ALA A 153 -57.31 -36.31 43.33
C ALA A 153 -57.91 -37.20 44.43
N HIS A 154 -58.22 -36.59 45.57
CA HIS A 154 -59.08 -37.15 46.60
C HIS A 154 -60.53 -36.75 46.28
N ALA A 155 -61.37 -37.70 45.87
CA ALA A 155 -62.81 -37.55 45.88
C ALA A 155 -63.47 -38.86 46.34
N ARG A 156 -64.12 -38.74 47.50
CA ARG A 156 -64.91 -39.74 48.21
C ARG A 156 -66.20 -40.11 47.45
N GLY A 157 -66.72 -41.30 47.74
CA GLY A 157 -68.14 -41.46 48.07
C GLY A 157 -68.89 -42.58 47.36
N ASN A 158 -69.19 -43.62 48.14
CA ASN A 158 -70.28 -44.62 48.05
C ASN A 158 -70.53 -45.36 46.73
#